data_AF-A0A938YQ89-F1
#
_entry.id   AF-A0A938YQ89-F1
#
_cell.length_a   1.000
_cell.length_b   1.000
_cell.length_c   1.000
_cell.angle_alpha   90.00
_cell.angle_beta   90.00
_cell.angle_gamma   90.00
#
_symmetry.space_group_name_H-M   'P 1'
#
loop_
_entity.id
_entity.type
_entity.pdbx_description
1 polymer ?
#
loop_
_entity_poly.entity_id
_entity_poly.type
_entity_poly.pdbx_seq_one_letter_code
_entity_poly.pdbx_strand_id
1 'polypeptide(L)'
;MRRVCLFFVLAFLLLFTVFSVLNVGLVRGAEFITINADGSVTGTSNIVSGDNATYTFTGNITGYITVERNNIVIDGAGYTLEGAGDQDDTGIFLSGMTNVTVRNTRIVNFEVGVWIFAYSSNNTVTENTFVANDFPLSISVSSYNTVSENVLTDNNNGIWLDTAIGYGNVSSNYNLISGNNITLSFWDAIALANGASNNTIIGNNAVNNQYGITIGNLCNDNIVSGNFVDMTESGWGIRIEYHGYRNIISGNNIRNSGYGFYFFRASYNNISENNVVDSTYGVYFFESPDNKFWHNNFIENTQQVDIDLDSANVWDDGYPSGGNYWSDYSGSDANGDGIGDTPYIIDANNTDNYPLMTALGVPVEKSFNVTVGETDYVITTVSNSTVSDLIFNQTLKQLSLNVTGPSGTTGFCNITVPAELMSGDFTLYLDDAALVEGVDYTESFNGTHYLFSVTYAHSTHVIDLFSTEVVPDFASWLFIPFLISATTLGLALRRRLKQQKPA
;
A
#
# COMPACT_ATOMS: atom_id res chain seq x y z
N MET A 1 -42.17 -46.45 23.91
CA MET A 1 -41.24 -45.29 23.82
C MET A 1 -39.86 -45.58 24.40
N ARG A 2 -39.69 -46.00 25.67
CA ARG A 2 -38.35 -46.21 26.28
C ARG A 2 -37.42 -47.18 25.55
N ARG A 3 -37.93 -48.28 24.95
CA ARG A 3 -37.11 -49.25 24.21
C ARG A 3 -36.67 -48.77 22.82
N VAL A 4 -37.42 -47.84 22.22
CA VAL A 4 -37.10 -47.27 20.90
C VAL A 4 -36.04 -46.17 21.04
N CYS A 5 -36.14 -45.31 22.06
CA CYS A 5 -35.07 -44.34 22.37
C CYS A 5 -33.74 -45.01 22.69
N LEU A 6 -33.73 -46.14 23.43
CA LEU A 6 -32.49 -46.83 23.76
C LEU A 6 -31.79 -47.42 22.52
N PHE A 7 -32.57 -47.89 21.55
CA PHE A 7 -32.03 -48.43 20.29
C PHE A 7 -31.41 -47.31 19.42
N PHE A 8 -32.05 -46.14 19.34
CA PHE A 8 -31.50 -44.99 18.62
C PHE A 8 -30.25 -44.43 19.31
N VAL A 9 -30.20 -44.39 20.64
CA VAL A 9 -29.01 -43.93 21.38
C VAL A 9 -27.83 -44.89 21.19
N LEU A 10 -28.07 -46.21 21.22
CA LEU A 10 -27.03 -47.22 20.96
C LEU A 10 -26.53 -47.20 19.51
N ALA A 11 -27.44 -47.02 18.54
CA ALA A 11 -27.07 -46.90 17.13
C ALA A 11 -26.26 -45.62 16.87
N PHE A 12 -26.62 -44.51 17.52
CA PHE A 12 -25.90 -43.23 17.40
C PHE A 12 -24.51 -43.32 18.04
N LEU A 13 -24.38 -43.96 19.21
CA LEU A 13 -23.09 -44.22 19.85
C LEU A 13 -22.20 -45.15 19.00
N LEU A 14 -22.77 -46.18 18.38
CA LEU A 14 -22.00 -47.06 17.48
C LEU A 14 -21.51 -46.31 16.24
N LEU A 15 -22.36 -45.50 15.61
CA LEU A 15 -21.99 -44.64 14.49
C LEU A 15 -20.90 -43.65 14.88
N PHE A 16 -20.96 -43.05 16.07
CA PHE A 16 -19.93 -42.15 16.59
C PHE A 16 -18.60 -42.88 16.83
N THR A 17 -18.63 -44.10 17.35
CA THR A 17 -17.42 -44.91 17.56
C THR A 17 -16.81 -45.38 16.24
N VAL A 18 -17.62 -45.72 15.23
CA VAL A 18 -17.12 -46.09 13.90
C VAL A 18 -16.54 -44.87 13.18
N PHE A 19 -17.16 -43.68 13.33
CA PHE A 19 -16.62 -42.43 12.79
C PHE A 19 -15.30 -42.03 13.46
N SER A 20 -15.18 -42.20 14.77
CA SER A 20 -13.92 -41.90 15.50
C SER A 20 -12.81 -42.92 15.24
N VAL A 21 -13.14 -44.19 14.95
CA VAL A 21 -12.14 -45.19 14.52
C VAL A 21 -11.72 -44.99 13.06
N LEU A 22 -12.60 -44.48 12.18
CA LEU A 22 -12.25 -44.10 10.80
C LEU A 22 -11.48 -42.77 10.71
N ASN A 23 -11.47 -41.96 11.79
CA ASN A 23 -10.70 -40.73 11.90
C ASN A 23 -9.37 -40.90 12.65
N VAL A 24 -8.96 -42.13 12.94
CA VAL A 24 -7.56 -42.41 13.28
C VAL A 24 -6.78 -42.29 11.97
N GLY A 25 -6.38 -41.07 11.63
CA GLY A 25 -5.38 -40.85 10.60
C GLY A 25 -4.19 -41.76 10.91
N LEU A 26 -3.70 -42.48 9.89
CA LEU A 26 -2.39 -43.09 9.94
C LEU A 26 -1.42 -42.01 10.44
N VAL A 27 -0.85 -42.20 11.62
CA VAL A 27 0.32 -41.44 12.06
C VAL A 27 1.43 -41.81 11.07
N ARG A 28 1.50 -41.08 9.95
CA ARG A 28 2.67 -41.09 9.08
C ARG A 28 3.74 -40.39 9.89
N GLY A 29 4.67 -41.14 10.46
CA GLY A 29 5.83 -40.54 11.11
C GLY A 29 6.49 -39.59 10.13
N ALA A 30 6.67 -38.34 10.53
CA ALA A 30 7.36 -37.36 9.72
C ALA A 30 8.78 -37.86 9.41
N GLU A 31 9.17 -37.80 8.14
CA GLU A 31 10.46 -38.31 7.68
C GLU A 31 11.53 -37.21 7.77
N PHE A 32 12.71 -37.56 8.30
CA PHE A 32 13.88 -36.70 8.24
C PHE A 32 14.52 -36.81 6.86
N ILE A 33 14.51 -35.71 6.11
CA ILE A 33 15.03 -35.61 4.75
C ILE A 33 16.28 -34.73 4.77
N THR A 34 17.34 -35.16 4.10
CA THR A 34 18.57 -34.38 4.01
C THR A 34 19.01 -34.22 2.56
N ILE A 35 19.28 -32.98 2.16
CA ILE A 35 20.09 -32.69 0.98
C ILE A 35 21.54 -32.62 1.45
N ASN A 36 22.26 -33.73 1.24
CA ASN A 36 23.57 -33.94 1.83
C ASN A 36 24.64 -33.07 1.16
N ALA A 37 25.75 -32.84 1.86
CA ALA A 37 26.86 -32.06 1.35
C ALA A 37 27.45 -32.60 0.02
N ASP A 38 27.41 -33.92 -0.22
CA ASP A 38 27.85 -34.55 -1.47
C ASP A 38 26.86 -34.38 -2.64
N GLY A 39 25.66 -33.88 -2.33
CA GLY A 39 24.58 -33.59 -3.25
C GLY A 39 23.57 -34.74 -3.44
N SER A 40 23.76 -35.86 -2.74
CA SER A 40 22.73 -36.91 -2.65
C SER A 40 21.55 -36.47 -1.78
N VAL A 41 20.38 -37.07 -1.99
CA VAL A 41 19.20 -36.90 -1.14
C VAL A 41 18.94 -38.18 -0.35
N THR A 42 18.73 -38.04 0.96
CA THR A 42 18.35 -39.13 1.87
C THR A 42 16.96 -38.86 2.45
N GLY A 43 16.25 -39.92 2.85
CA GLY A 43 14.94 -39.82 3.49
C GLY A 43 13.74 -39.78 2.53
N THR A 44 13.93 -39.43 1.25
CA THR A 44 12.82 -39.43 0.28
C THR A 44 13.27 -39.75 -1.15
N SER A 45 12.33 -40.22 -1.97
CA SER A 45 12.48 -40.32 -3.43
C SER A 45 11.74 -39.21 -4.18
N ASN A 46 10.99 -38.36 -3.46
CA ASN A 46 10.20 -37.29 -4.06
C ASN A 46 11.01 -36.02 -4.36
N ILE A 47 12.33 -36.04 -4.14
CA ILE A 47 13.24 -34.96 -4.53
C ILE A 47 14.28 -35.54 -5.46
N VAL A 48 14.46 -34.92 -6.62
CA VAL A 48 15.43 -35.36 -7.63
C VAL A 48 16.32 -34.19 -8.04
N SER A 49 17.57 -34.50 -8.39
CA SER A 49 18.51 -33.55 -8.99
C SER A 49 19.25 -34.21 -10.14
N GLY A 50 19.25 -33.57 -11.32
CA GLY A 50 19.98 -34.05 -12.50
C GLY A 50 21.31 -33.34 -12.75
N ASP A 51 21.48 -32.15 -12.17
CA ASP A 51 22.62 -31.23 -12.34
C ASP A 51 23.44 -31.03 -11.05
N ASN A 52 22.98 -31.60 -9.93
CA ASN A 52 23.55 -31.43 -8.59
C ASN A 52 23.57 -29.96 -8.09
N ALA A 53 22.68 -29.15 -8.66
CA ALA A 53 22.49 -27.73 -8.35
C ALA A 53 21.01 -27.42 -8.09
N THR A 54 20.09 -28.05 -8.82
CA THR A 54 18.64 -27.88 -8.67
C THR A 54 18.04 -29.17 -8.12
N TYR A 55 17.36 -29.07 -6.98
CA TYR A 55 16.66 -30.15 -6.30
C TYR A 55 15.16 -29.89 -6.44
N THR A 56 14.50 -30.67 -7.29
CA THR A 56 13.11 -30.44 -7.65
C THR A 56 12.22 -31.49 -7.01
N PHE A 57 11.11 -31.06 -6.42
CA PHE A 57 10.09 -31.95 -5.90
C PHE A 57 9.35 -32.62 -7.07
N THR A 58 9.03 -33.89 -6.91
CA THR A 58 8.30 -34.71 -7.89
C THR A 58 6.94 -35.18 -7.36
N GLY A 59 6.61 -34.81 -6.13
CA GLY A 59 5.36 -35.09 -5.46
C GLY A 59 5.32 -34.42 -4.09
N ASN A 60 4.17 -34.48 -3.41
CA ASN A 60 4.04 -33.97 -2.05
C ASN A 60 4.95 -34.74 -1.07
N ILE A 61 5.45 -34.03 -0.08
CA ILE A 61 6.37 -34.53 0.94
C ILE A 61 5.77 -34.29 2.31
N THR A 62 5.87 -35.29 3.19
CA THR A 62 5.54 -35.16 4.61
C THR A 62 6.82 -35.40 5.39
N GLY A 63 7.33 -34.37 6.07
CA GLY A 63 8.63 -34.45 6.74
C GLY A 63 9.35 -33.10 6.79
N TYR A 64 10.61 -33.15 7.21
CA TYR A 64 11.47 -31.99 7.46
C TYR A 64 12.73 -32.10 6.61
N ILE A 65 13.15 -31.00 6.00
CA ILE A 65 14.31 -30.94 5.11
C ILE A 65 15.45 -30.20 5.80
N THR A 66 16.55 -30.89 6.04
CA THR A 66 17.83 -30.27 6.43
C THR A 66 18.74 -30.13 5.21
N VAL A 67 19.39 -28.98 5.08
CA VAL A 67 20.28 -28.67 3.95
C VAL A 67 21.71 -28.58 4.45
N GLU A 68 22.61 -29.34 3.82
CA GLU A 68 24.04 -29.36 4.13
C GLU A 68 24.91 -28.88 2.96
N ARG A 69 24.28 -28.27 1.95
CA ARG A 69 24.92 -27.92 0.69
C ARG A 69 24.58 -26.48 0.29
N ASN A 70 25.63 -25.74 -0.03
CA ASN A 70 25.57 -24.36 -0.54
C ASN A 70 25.42 -24.33 -2.07
N ASN A 71 25.01 -23.18 -2.62
CA ASN A 71 24.90 -22.94 -4.06
C ASN A 71 23.90 -23.88 -4.76
N ILE A 72 22.72 -24.05 -4.15
CA ILE A 72 21.68 -24.92 -4.67
C ILE A 72 20.33 -24.20 -4.73
N VAL A 73 19.44 -24.73 -5.56
CA VAL A 73 18.03 -24.37 -5.62
C VAL A 73 17.20 -25.56 -5.15
N ILE A 74 16.29 -25.32 -4.22
CA ILE A 74 15.24 -26.23 -3.79
C ILE A 74 13.95 -25.71 -4.41
N ASP A 75 13.47 -26.42 -5.43
CA ASP A 75 12.30 -26.06 -6.21
C ASP A 75 11.14 -27.01 -5.90
N GLY A 76 10.15 -26.52 -5.17
CA GLY A 76 8.97 -27.30 -4.82
C GLY A 76 8.09 -27.66 -6.01
N ALA A 77 8.27 -27.04 -7.18
CA ALA A 77 7.47 -27.27 -8.39
C ALA A 77 5.94 -27.21 -8.16
N GLY A 78 5.50 -26.42 -7.16
CA GLY A 78 4.12 -26.28 -6.72
C GLY A 78 3.61 -27.38 -5.76
N TYR A 79 4.44 -28.37 -5.42
CA TYR A 79 4.08 -29.43 -4.47
C TYR A 79 4.13 -28.96 -3.02
N THR A 80 3.43 -29.71 -2.17
CA THR A 80 3.33 -29.44 -0.74
C THR A 80 4.47 -30.10 0.04
N LEU A 81 5.08 -29.34 0.95
CA LEU A 81 5.81 -29.83 2.10
C LEU A 81 4.92 -29.68 3.34
N GLU A 82 4.59 -30.78 4.00
CA GLU A 82 3.63 -30.81 5.12
C GLU A 82 4.29 -31.36 6.39
N GLY A 83 4.14 -30.60 7.49
CA GLY A 83 4.58 -30.98 8.83
C GLY A 83 3.54 -31.80 9.57
N ALA A 84 3.94 -32.39 10.70
CA ALA A 84 3.03 -33.11 11.58
C ALA A 84 2.18 -32.16 12.46
N GLY A 85 2.56 -30.87 12.52
CA GLY A 85 1.98 -29.89 13.43
C GLY A 85 2.46 -30.05 14.87
N ASP A 86 3.61 -30.70 15.07
CA ASP A 86 4.22 -30.91 16.38
C ASP A 86 5.07 -29.69 16.81
N GLN A 87 5.32 -29.58 18.12
CA GLN A 87 6.26 -28.59 18.67
C GLN A 87 7.70 -28.95 18.25
N ASP A 88 8.48 -27.95 17.84
CA ASP A 88 9.84 -27.97 17.28
C ASP A 88 9.96 -28.37 15.78
N ASP A 89 8.84 -28.42 15.04
CA ASP A 89 8.79 -28.81 13.64
C ASP A 89 9.31 -27.70 12.70
N THR A 90 10.46 -27.91 12.05
CA THR A 90 11.00 -27.01 11.02
C THR A 90 10.90 -27.62 9.63
N GLY A 91 10.17 -26.99 8.70
CA GLY A 91 9.96 -27.49 7.34
C GLY A 91 11.24 -27.56 6.53
N ILE A 92 11.92 -26.43 6.30
CA ILE A 92 13.22 -26.37 5.63
C ILE A 92 14.21 -25.60 6.51
N PHE A 93 15.27 -26.27 6.94
CA PHE A 93 16.28 -25.70 7.83
C PHE A 93 17.58 -25.36 7.09
N LEU A 94 17.91 -24.07 7.06
CA LEU A 94 19.11 -23.51 6.45
C LEU A 94 20.05 -23.00 7.56
N SER A 95 20.93 -23.85 8.07
CA SER A 95 21.86 -23.53 9.17
C SER A 95 23.29 -23.43 8.68
N GLY A 96 23.92 -22.25 8.81
CA GLY A 96 25.25 -21.98 8.24
C GLY A 96 25.32 -22.09 6.71
N MET A 97 24.17 -21.97 6.04
CA MET A 97 24.06 -22.13 4.59
C MET A 97 24.27 -20.81 3.86
N THR A 98 24.82 -20.91 2.66
CA THR A 98 25.06 -19.77 1.78
C THR A 98 24.60 -20.06 0.36
N ASN A 99 23.95 -19.08 -0.25
CA ASN A 99 23.50 -19.15 -1.65
C ASN A 99 22.55 -20.33 -1.90
N VAL A 100 21.61 -20.57 -0.98
CA VAL A 100 20.51 -21.52 -1.16
C VAL A 100 19.25 -20.75 -1.54
N THR A 101 18.58 -21.18 -2.61
CA THR A 101 17.26 -20.66 -3.00
C THR A 101 16.18 -21.68 -2.67
N VAL A 102 15.12 -21.28 -1.95
CA VAL A 102 13.91 -22.08 -1.73
C VAL A 102 12.76 -21.42 -2.48
N ARG A 103 12.14 -22.13 -3.41
CA ARG A 103 11.05 -21.56 -4.23
C ARG A 103 9.95 -22.52 -4.62
N ASN A 104 8.82 -21.96 -5.06
CA ASN A 104 7.69 -22.69 -5.64
C ASN A 104 7.19 -23.84 -4.77
N THR A 105 7.22 -23.67 -3.43
CA THR A 105 6.80 -24.71 -2.49
C THR A 105 5.58 -24.25 -1.71
N ARG A 106 4.60 -25.14 -1.51
CA ARG A 106 3.52 -24.92 -0.53
C ARG A 106 3.95 -25.54 0.81
N ILE A 107 4.19 -24.72 1.83
CA ILE A 107 4.76 -25.13 3.14
C ILE A 107 3.69 -24.99 4.22
N VAL A 108 3.31 -26.11 4.85
CA VAL A 108 2.08 -26.19 5.66
C VAL A 108 2.31 -26.95 6.97
N ASN A 109 1.70 -26.47 8.06
CA ASN A 109 1.65 -27.13 9.38
C ASN A 109 3.02 -27.36 10.05
N PHE A 110 3.89 -26.36 10.02
CA PHE A 110 5.16 -26.37 10.78
C PHE A 110 5.14 -25.34 11.91
N GLU A 111 5.91 -25.58 12.98
CA GLU A 111 6.24 -24.49 13.90
C GLU A 111 7.05 -23.43 13.15
N VAL A 112 8.08 -23.84 12.40
CA VAL A 112 8.83 -22.95 11.52
C VAL A 112 8.82 -23.46 10.08
N GLY A 113 8.23 -22.71 9.15
CA GLY A 113 8.13 -23.16 7.75
C GLY A 113 9.51 -23.24 7.07
N VAL A 114 10.17 -22.10 6.94
CA VAL A 114 11.59 -21.99 6.54
C VAL A 114 12.36 -21.26 7.63
N TRP A 115 13.44 -21.86 8.12
CA TRP A 115 14.30 -21.24 9.12
C TRP A 115 15.71 -21.02 8.59
N ILE A 116 16.10 -19.75 8.44
CA ILE A 116 17.45 -19.32 8.11
C ILE A 116 18.19 -19.00 9.41
N PHE A 117 19.21 -19.80 9.73
CA PHE A 117 19.83 -19.79 11.05
C PHE A 117 21.37 -19.83 11.00
N ALA A 118 21.99 -19.44 12.12
CA ALA A 118 23.41 -19.62 12.43
C ALA A 118 24.37 -19.17 11.33
N TYR A 119 24.53 -17.85 11.15
CA TYR A 119 25.49 -17.25 10.22
C TYR A 119 25.19 -17.56 8.75
N SER A 120 23.93 -17.88 8.43
CA SER A 120 23.50 -18.07 7.05
C SER A 120 23.46 -16.74 6.30
N SER A 121 23.83 -16.77 5.02
CA SER A 121 23.90 -15.55 4.20
C SER A 121 23.63 -15.77 2.72
N ASN A 122 23.16 -14.74 2.02
CA ASN A 122 22.88 -14.81 0.58
C ASN A 122 21.86 -15.91 0.21
N ASN A 123 21.00 -16.33 1.15
CA ASN A 123 19.93 -17.27 0.84
C ASN A 123 18.69 -16.50 0.37
N THR A 124 17.91 -17.14 -0.50
CA THR A 124 16.69 -16.56 -1.08
C THR A 124 15.51 -17.47 -0.79
N VAL A 125 14.43 -16.93 -0.24
CA VAL A 125 13.14 -17.63 -0.10
C VAL A 125 12.13 -16.86 -0.93
N THR A 126 11.67 -17.44 -2.05
CA THR A 126 10.85 -16.71 -3.01
C THR A 126 9.75 -17.54 -3.64
N GLU A 127 8.62 -16.93 -4.03
CA GLU A 127 7.53 -17.62 -4.73
C GLU A 127 6.96 -18.83 -3.96
N ASN A 128 7.03 -18.84 -2.63
CA ASN A 128 6.46 -19.91 -1.81
C ASN A 128 5.10 -19.51 -1.23
N THR A 129 4.28 -20.51 -0.89
CA THR A 129 3.01 -20.31 -0.17
C THR A 129 3.08 -20.96 1.21
N PHE A 130 2.96 -20.17 2.27
CA PHE A 130 2.96 -20.64 3.65
C PHE A 130 1.57 -20.58 4.26
N VAL A 131 1.10 -21.70 4.83
CA VAL A 131 -0.24 -21.81 5.44
C VAL A 131 -0.19 -22.55 6.76
N ALA A 132 -0.90 -22.05 7.78
CA ALA A 132 -1.06 -22.74 9.07
C ALA A 132 0.28 -23.10 9.75
N ASN A 133 1.28 -22.22 9.64
CA ASN A 133 2.54 -22.34 10.37
C ASN A 133 2.55 -21.36 11.55
N ASP A 134 3.31 -21.66 12.61
CA ASP A 134 3.47 -20.70 13.71
C ASP A 134 4.38 -19.53 13.32
N PHE A 135 5.54 -19.84 12.74
CA PHE A 135 6.51 -18.92 12.16
C PHE A 135 6.79 -19.36 10.72
N PRO A 136 5.97 -18.94 9.74
CA PRO A 136 6.11 -19.41 8.37
C PRO A 136 7.52 -19.15 7.83
N LEU A 137 8.14 -18.01 8.19
CA LEU A 137 9.51 -17.71 7.83
C LEU A 137 10.25 -17.01 8.97
N SER A 138 11.35 -17.60 9.40
CA SER A 138 12.23 -17.03 10.43
C SER A 138 13.65 -16.87 9.91
N ILE A 139 14.24 -15.70 10.18
CA ILE A 139 15.67 -15.42 9.99
C ILE A 139 16.26 -15.11 11.36
N SER A 140 17.17 -15.93 11.84
CA SER A 140 17.83 -15.69 13.12
C SER A 140 19.34 -15.78 13.01
N VAL A 141 20.03 -14.80 13.58
CA VAL A 141 21.50 -14.76 13.63
C VAL A 141 22.10 -14.87 12.22
N SER A 142 21.45 -14.26 11.21
CA SER A 142 21.72 -14.46 9.78
C SER A 142 21.52 -13.18 8.98
N SER A 143 22.46 -12.86 8.07
CA SER A 143 22.52 -11.57 7.38
C SER A 143 22.56 -11.73 5.86
N TYR A 144 22.20 -10.69 5.10
CA TYR A 144 22.24 -10.69 3.63
C TYR A 144 21.33 -11.72 2.97
N ASN A 145 20.21 -12.08 3.59
CA ASN A 145 19.23 -12.98 3.00
C ASN A 145 18.09 -12.18 2.35
N THR A 146 17.45 -12.78 1.34
CA THR A 146 16.33 -12.19 0.61
C THR A 146 15.08 -13.03 0.82
N VAL A 147 13.98 -12.37 1.17
CA VAL A 147 12.64 -12.95 1.26
C VAL A 147 11.73 -12.15 0.36
N SER A 148 11.31 -12.75 -0.74
CA SER A 148 10.58 -12.04 -1.78
C SER A 148 9.39 -12.78 -2.34
N GLU A 149 8.33 -12.08 -2.74
CA GLU A 149 7.26 -12.67 -3.56
C GLU A 149 6.61 -13.93 -2.95
N ASN A 150 6.62 -14.07 -1.62
CA ASN A 150 5.95 -15.18 -0.94
C ASN A 150 4.51 -14.79 -0.55
N VAL A 151 3.64 -15.79 -0.47
CA VAL A 151 2.28 -15.67 0.04
C VAL A 151 2.19 -16.35 1.39
N LEU A 152 1.93 -15.59 2.45
CA LEU A 152 1.77 -16.08 3.81
C LEU A 152 0.31 -15.84 4.22
N THR A 153 -0.45 -16.89 4.50
CA THR A 153 -1.86 -16.78 4.87
C THR A 153 -2.25 -17.74 5.99
N ASP A 154 -3.12 -17.31 6.90
CA ASP A 154 -3.59 -18.11 8.04
C ASP A 154 -2.44 -18.71 8.86
N ASN A 155 -1.42 -17.90 9.17
CA ASN A 155 -0.29 -18.29 10.01
C ASN A 155 -0.40 -17.62 11.40
N ASN A 156 0.34 -18.10 12.40
CA ASN A 156 0.34 -17.43 13.70
C ASN A 156 1.10 -16.10 13.65
N ASN A 157 2.30 -16.12 13.07
CA ASN A 157 3.09 -14.94 12.74
C ASN A 157 3.29 -14.86 11.21
N GLY A 158 3.87 -13.78 10.72
CA GLY A 158 4.37 -13.66 9.36
C GLY A 158 5.88 -13.87 9.29
N ILE A 159 6.60 -12.87 8.80
CA ILE A 159 8.06 -12.92 8.62
C ILE A 159 8.73 -12.39 9.89
N TRP A 160 9.57 -13.23 10.52
CA TRP A 160 10.24 -12.89 11.78
C TRP A 160 11.76 -12.81 11.62
N LEU A 161 12.36 -11.70 12.01
CA LEU A 161 13.82 -11.50 12.06
C LEU A 161 14.25 -11.30 13.50
N ASP A 162 15.18 -12.10 14.00
CA ASP A 162 15.67 -11.98 15.38
C ASP A 162 17.18 -12.12 15.50
N THR A 163 17.77 -11.33 16.38
CA THR A 163 19.15 -11.53 16.83
C THR A 163 19.10 -12.26 18.18
N ALA A 164 19.17 -13.59 18.15
CA ALA A 164 19.10 -14.41 19.36
C ALA A 164 20.15 -13.99 20.40
N ILE A 165 19.70 -13.74 21.64
CA ILE A 165 20.56 -13.31 22.75
C ILE A 165 21.52 -14.45 23.12
N GLY A 166 22.83 -14.17 23.14
CA GLY A 166 23.87 -15.12 23.58
C GLY A 166 24.85 -15.59 22.51
N TYR A 167 24.67 -15.19 21.24
CA TYR A 167 25.53 -15.63 20.13
C TYR A 167 26.73 -14.70 19.80
N GLY A 168 26.98 -13.62 20.56
CA GLY A 168 28.14 -12.72 20.36
C GLY A 168 27.86 -11.52 19.44
N ASN A 169 28.87 -11.05 18.66
CA ASN A 169 28.79 -9.94 17.68
C ASN A 169 27.99 -10.31 16.41
N VAL A 170 26.85 -10.99 16.58
CA VAL A 170 26.12 -11.60 15.48
C VAL A 170 24.74 -10.99 15.44
N SER A 171 24.25 -10.69 14.25
CA SER A 171 23.01 -9.93 14.07
C SER A 171 22.26 -10.40 12.84
N SER A 172 20.95 -10.24 12.85
CA SER A 172 20.09 -10.44 11.69
C SER A 172 19.97 -9.16 10.88
N ASN A 173 21.07 -8.75 10.24
CA ASN A 173 21.20 -7.46 9.58
C ASN A 173 21.28 -7.58 8.07
N TYR A 174 21.03 -6.47 7.36
CA TYR A 174 21.18 -6.40 5.90
C TYR A 174 20.33 -7.42 5.15
N ASN A 175 19.21 -7.86 5.72
CA ASN A 175 18.24 -8.70 5.02
C ASN A 175 17.26 -7.82 4.23
N LEU A 176 16.80 -8.34 3.10
CA LEU A 176 15.81 -7.71 2.23
C LEU A 176 14.50 -8.50 2.29
N ILE A 177 13.43 -7.83 2.70
CA ILE A 177 12.07 -8.38 2.74
C ILE A 177 11.22 -7.57 1.75
N SER A 178 10.83 -8.16 0.63
CA SER A 178 10.20 -7.39 -0.46
C SER A 178 9.10 -8.09 -1.25
N GLY A 179 8.00 -7.41 -1.54
CA GLY A 179 6.95 -7.96 -2.41
C GLY A 179 6.21 -9.17 -1.84
N ASN A 180 6.26 -9.40 -0.52
CA ASN A 180 5.54 -10.49 0.12
C ASN A 180 4.08 -10.10 0.39
N ASN A 181 3.18 -11.06 0.26
CA ASN A 181 1.75 -10.91 0.56
C ASN A 181 1.41 -11.67 1.84
N ILE A 182 1.11 -10.96 2.92
CA ILE A 182 0.98 -11.50 4.27
C ILE A 182 -0.39 -11.14 4.81
N THR A 183 -1.22 -12.16 4.99
CA THR A 183 -2.65 -11.99 5.32
C THR A 183 -3.07 -12.89 6.46
N LEU A 184 -4.00 -12.42 7.29
CA LEU A 184 -4.65 -13.23 8.32
C LEU A 184 -3.65 -13.88 9.30
N SER A 185 -2.53 -13.22 9.57
CA SER A 185 -1.64 -13.61 10.67
C SER A 185 -2.26 -13.21 12.01
N PHE A 186 -2.22 -14.13 12.98
CA PHE A 186 -2.75 -13.86 14.33
C PHE A 186 -1.96 -12.76 15.06
N TRP A 187 -0.69 -12.54 14.73
CA TRP A 187 0.19 -11.53 15.32
C TRP A 187 0.75 -10.57 14.25
N ASP A 188 2.08 -10.39 14.22
CA ASP A 188 2.79 -9.52 13.30
C ASP A 188 2.85 -10.10 11.88
N ALA A 189 2.60 -9.26 10.87
CA ALA A 189 2.88 -9.61 9.49
C ALA A 189 4.39 -9.64 9.22
N ILE A 190 5.12 -8.63 9.71
CA ILE A 190 6.59 -8.58 9.67
C ILE A 190 7.11 -8.04 11.00
N ALA A 191 8.05 -8.74 11.64
CA ALA A 191 8.65 -8.32 12.89
C ALA A 191 10.17 -8.36 12.85
N LEU A 192 10.79 -7.27 13.30
CA LEU A 192 12.22 -7.18 13.62
C LEU A 192 12.40 -7.19 15.13
N ALA A 193 13.27 -8.07 15.65
CA ALA A 193 13.47 -8.26 17.07
C ALA A 193 14.96 -8.25 17.49
N ASN A 194 15.16 -7.85 18.75
CA ASN A 194 16.40 -7.94 19.52
C ASN A 194 17.67 -7.43 18.84
N GLY A 195 17.58 -6.37 18.05
CA GLY A 195 18.74 -5.78 17.39
C GLY A 195 18.90 -6.13 15.91
N ALA A 196 17.90 -6.74 15.27
CA ALA A 196 17.83 -6.86 13.82
C ALA A 196 17.83 -5.46 13.16
N SER A 197 19.00 -5.01 12.72
CA SER A 197 19.28 -3.65 12.30
C SER A 197 19.75 -3.60 10.84
N ASN A 198 19.69 -2.44 10.18
CA ASN A 198 20.11 -2.29 8.78
C ASN A 198 19.36 -3.22 7.80
N ASN A 199 18.12 -3.59 8.10
CA ASN A 199 17.28 -4.37 7.20
C ASN A 199 16.43 -3.44 6.31
N THR A 200 16.01 -3.95 5.15
CA THR A 200 15.12 -3.24 4.23
C THR A 200 13.82 -4.02 4.07
N ILE A 201 12.69 -3.39 4.39
CA ILE A 201 11.34 -3.92 4.24
C ILE A 201 10.62 -3.03 3.22
N ILE A 202 10.43 -3.54 1.99
CA ILE A 202 9.95 -2.72 0.87
C ILE A 202 8.85 -3.37 0.03
N GLY A 203 7.78 -2.63 -0.24
CA GLY A 203 6.76 -3.09 -1.20
C GLY A 203 5.99 -4.35 -0.77
N ASN A 204 5.89 -4.61 0.54
CA ASN A 204 5.12 -5.75 1.06
C ASN A 204 3.64 -5.37 1.27
N ASN A 205 2.77 -6.36 1.17
CA ASN A 205 1.34 -6.24 1.41
C ASN A 205 0.98 -6.95 2.73
N ALA A 206 0.64 -6.20 3.77
CA ALA A 206 0.22 -6.70 5.07
C ALA A 206 -1.26 -6.36 5.31
N VAL A 207 -2.15 -7.36 5.23
CA VAL A 207 -3.60 -7.15 5.26
C VAL A 207 -4.28 -8.04 6.31
N ASN A 208 -5.17 -7.48 7.12
CA ASN A 208 -5.96 -8.21 8.13
C ASN A 208 -5.10 -9.01 9.12
N ASN A 209 -3.96 -8.45 9.53
CA ASN A 209 -3.13 -9.00 10.61
C ASN A 209 -3.43 -8.23 11.90
N GLN A 210 -3.03 -8.76 13.07
CA GLN A 210 -3.16 -8.00 14.32
C GLN A 210 -2.18 -6.84 14.38
N TYR A 211 -0.94 -7.06 13.92
CA TYR A 211 0.08 -6.03 13.77
C TYR A 211 0.66 -6.09 12.34
N GLY A 212 0.82 -4.95 11.69
CA GLY A 212 1.36 -4.86 10.35
C GLY A 212 2.85 -5.09 10.35
N ILE A 213 3.62 -4.03 10.62
CA ILE A 213 5.09 -4.08 10.66
C ILE A 213 5.59 -3.58 12.01
N THR A 214 6.34 -4.42 12.72
CA THR A 214 6.94 -4.09 14.02
C THR A 214 8.47 -3.97 13.91
N ILE A 215 8.99 -2.81 14.29
CA ILE A 215 10.41 -2.57 14.57
C ILE A 215 10.60 -2.64 16.09
N GLY A 216 11.03 -3.80 16.58
CA GLY A 216 11.12 -4.07 18.01
C GLY A 216 12.42 -3.62 18.67
N ASN A 217 12.66 -4.20 19.85
CA ASN A 217 13.75 -3.84 20.76
C ASN A 217 15.12 -3.71 20.08
N LEU A 218 15.75 -2.55 20.26
CA LEU A 218 17.09 -2.22 19.75
C LEU A 218 17.27 -2.37 18.23
N CYS A 219 16.19 -2.44 17.45
CA CYS A 219 16.26 -2.56 16.00
C CYS A 219 16.47 -1.15 15.39
N ASN A 220 17.68 -0.91 14.89
CA ASN A 220 18.12 0.41 14.45
C ASN A 220 18.42 0.44 12.95
N ASP A 221 18.43 1.65 12.39
CA ASP A 221 18.93 1.89 11.03
C ASP A 221 18.20 1.05 9.96
N ASN A 222 16.95 0.65 10.21
CA ASN A 222 16.14 -0.09 9.24
C ASN A 222 15.40 0.85 8.29
N ILE A 223 15.13 0.38 7.08
CA ILE A 223 14.34 1.08 6.07
C ILE A 223 13.02 0.33 5.89
N VAL A 224 11.90 1.01 6.13
CA VAL A 224 10.54 0.50 5.88
C VAL A 224 9.87 1.40 4.87
N SER A 225 9.76 0.96 3.62
CA SER A 225 9.26 1.84 2.56
C SER A 225 8.31 1.22 1.54
N GLY A 226 7.39 2.02 1.01
CA GLY A 226 6.50 1.56 -0.06
C GLY A 226 5.59 0.38 0.32
N ASN A 227 5.43 0.08 1.62
CA ASN A 227 4.61 -1.05 2.06
C ASN A 227 3.14 -0.63 2.12
N PHE A 228 2.27 -1.60 1.85
CA PHE A 228 0.84 -1.45 1.96
C PHE A 228 0.35 -2.19 3.21
N VAL A 229 -0.24 -1.47 4.16
CA VAL A 229 -0.64 -1.97 5.49
C VAL A 229 -2.12 -1.64 5.73
N ASP A 230 -2.98 -2.64 5.74
CA ASP A 230 -4.43 -2.51 5.89
C ASP A 230 -4.92 -3.41 7.00
N MET A 231 -5.14 -2.84 8.17
CA MET A 231 -5.46 -3.60 9.37
C MET A 231 -6.97 -3.68 9.58
N THR A 232 -7.34 -4.22 10.72
CA THR A 232 -8.68 -4.05 11.29
C THR A 232 -8.65 -2.86 12.26
N GLU A 233 -9.82 -2.30 12.61
CA GLU A 233 -9.93 -1.17 13.55
C GLU A 233 -9.21 -1.39 14.90
N SER A 234 -8.98 -2.64 15.31
CA SER A 234 -8.22 -2.98 16.52
C SER A 234 -6.73 -3.27 16.30
N GLY A 235 -6.29 -3.47 15.05
CA GLY A 235 -4.92 -3.81 14.69
C GLY A 235 -4.02 -2.59 14.55
N TRP A 236 -2.70 -2.77 14.59
CA TRP A 236 -1.74 -1.66 14.54
C TRP A 236 -0.96 -1.70 13.23
N GLY A 237 -0.83 -0.56 12.57
CA GLY A 237 -0.18 -0.43 11.27
C GLY A 237 1.32 -0.65 11.35
N ILE A 238 2.08 0.42 11.61
CA ILE A 238 3.53 0.36 11.79
C ILE A 238 3.90 0.79 13.21
N ARG A 239 4.70 -0.04 13.89
CA ARG A 239 5.07 0.15 15.29
C ARG A 239 6.58 0.15 15.48
N ILE A 240 7.07 1.05 16.32
CA ILE A 240 8.48 1.13 16.71
C ILE A 240 8.61 1.18 18.22
N GLU A 241 9.44 0.30 18.79
CA GLU A 241 9.52 0.16 20.24
C GLU A 241 10.90 -0.05 20.83
N TYR A 242 10.99 0.22 22.14
CA TYR A 242 12.07 -0.21 23.02
C TYR A 242 13.44 0.11 22.43
N HIS A 243 13.70 1.40 22.22
CA HIS A 243 14.97 1.93 21.73
C HIS A 243 15.29 1.57 20.26
N GLY A 244 14.27 1.54 19.39
CA GLY A 244 14.44 1.58 17.94
C GLY A 244 14.79 2.99 17.46
N TYR A 245 16.02 3.19 17.00
CA TYR A 245 16.57 4.49 16.60
C TYR A 245 16.99 4.53 15.14
N ARG A 246 16.94 5.73 14.54
CA ARG A 246 17.46 6.01 13.19
C ARG A 246 16.81 5.16 12.10
N ASN A 247 15.59 4.69 12.33
CA ASN A 247 14.83 4.01 11.29
C ASN A 247 14.25 5.05 10.32
N ILE A 248 14.17 4.68 9.05
CA ILE A 248 13.58 5.48 7.98
C ILE A 248 12.29 4.79 7.55
N ILE A 249 11.16 5.47 7.74
CA ILE A 249 9.84 4.96 7.42
C ILE A 249 9.24 5.88 6.36
N SER A 250 9.17 5.43 5.11
CA SER A 250 8.75 6.32 4.03
C SER A 250 7.90 5.73 2.91
N GLY A 251 6.97 6.51 2.36
CA GLY A 251 6.16 6.06 1.23
C GLY A 251 5.21 4.89 1.55
N ASN A 252 4.96 4.59 2.83
CA ASN A 252 4.04 3.51 3.20
C ASN A 252 2.59 3.98 3.15
N ASN A 253 1.68 3.09 2.77
CA ASN A 253 0.24 3.35 2.77
C ASN A 253 -0.42 2.52 3.87
N ILE A 254 -0.84 3.19 4.94
CA ILE A 254 -1.39 2.62 6.16
C ILE A 254 -2.85 3.03 6.25
N ARG A 255 -3.76 2.05 6.34
CA ARG A 255 -5.20 2.32 6.49
C ARG A 255 -5.92 1.41 7.46
N ASN A 256 -7.12 1.84 7.88
CA ASN A 256 -8.06 1.06 8.69
C ASN A 256 -7.43 0.47 9.97
N SER A 257 -6.55 1.22 10.64
CA SER A 257 -5.81 0.73 11.80
C SER A 257 -6.30 1.37 13.10
N GLY A 258 -6.21 0.67 14.22
CA GLY A 258 -6.37 1.28 15.55
C GLY A 258 -5.30 2.34 15.80
N TYR A 259 -4.05 2.02 15.48
CA TYR A 259 -2.96 2.98 15.41
C TYR A 259 -2.31 2.88 14.03
N GLY A 260 -2.30 3.96 13.26
CA GLY A 260 -1.57 4.03 11.99
C GLY A 260 -0.07 3.87 12.26
N PHE A 261 0.46 4.79 13.08
CA PHE A 261 1.77 4.66 13.71
C PHE A 261 1.68 4.56 15.23
N TYR A 262 2.47 3.66 15.82
CA TYR A 262 2.61 3.55 17.27
C TYR A 262 4.09 3.58 17.70
N PHE A 263 4.43 4.54 18.56
CA PHE A 263 5.79 4.72 19.08
C PHE A 263 5.82 4.51 20.58
N PHE A 264 6.65 3.58 21.04
CA PHE A 264 6.85 3.31 22.46
C PHE A 264 8.32 3.30 22.82
N ARG A 265 8.80 4.34 23.50
CA ARG A 265 10.22 4.53 23.82
C ARG A 265 11.12 4.45 22.58
N ALA A 266 10.72 5.13 21.51
CA ALA A 266 11.42 5.17 20.22
C ALA A 266 11.72 6.62 19.81
N SER A 267 12.95 6.89 19.40
CA SER A 267 13.45 8.24 19.17
C SER A 267 14.33 8.33 17.92
N TYR A 268 14.58 9.54 17.41
CA TYR A 268 15.49 9.75 16.30
C TYR A 268 15.12 8.98 15.02
N ASN A 269 13.83 8.73 14.78
CA ASN A 269 13.34 8.12 13.55
C ASN A 269 12.86 9.19 12.57
N ASN A 270 12.99 8.90 11.28
CA ASN A 270 12.55 9.75 10.18
C ASN A 270 11.32 9.13 9.52
N ILE A 271 10.20 9.86 9.53
CA ILE A 271 8.92 9.43 9.00
C ILE A 271 8.52 10.40 7.90
N SER A 272 8.50 9.96 6.65
CA SER A 272 8.19 10.86 5.54
C SER A 272 7.41 10.26 4.40
N GLU A 273 6.60 11.05 3.70
CA GLU A 273 5.89 10.59 2.49
C GLU A 273 4.94 9.40 2.74
N ASN A 274 4.54 9.14 3.99
CA ASN A 274 3.59 8.08 4.31
C ASN A 274 2.16 8.59 4.20
N ASN A 275 1.25 7.72 3.80
CA ASN A 275 -0.18 7.97 3.78
C ASN A 275 -0.84 7.20 4.94
N VAL A 276 -1.46 7.90 5.89
CA VAL A 276 -2.14 7.31 7.05
C VAL A 276 -3.61 7.72 7.02
N VAL A 277 -4.47 6.75 6.72
CA VAL A 277 -5.88 6.98 6.38
C VAL A 277 -6.81 6.18 7.30
N ASP A 278 -7.96 6.76 7.66
CA ASP A 278 -9.06 6.05 8.35
C ASP A 278 -8.61 5.23 9.56
N SER A 279 -7.66 5.74 10.33
CA SER A 279 -7.18 5.09 11.55
C SER A 279 -7.81 5.74 12.80
N THR A 280 -7.96 4.98 13.88
CA THR A 280 -8.46 5.57 15.15
C THR A 280 -7.49 6.64 15.63
N TYR A 281 -6.20 6.33 15.63
CA TYR A 281 -5.13 7.29 15.82
C TYR A 281 -4.21 7.27 14.60
N GLY A 282 -3.95 8.42 13.99
CA GLY A 282 -2.96 8.53 12.92
C GLY A 282 -1.55 8.23 13.45
N VAL A 283 -1.17 8.91 14.53
CA VAL A 283 0.07 8.67 15.27
C VAL A 283 -0.20 8.64 16.76
N TYR A 284 0.36 7.64 17.46
CA TYR A 284 0.34 7.57 18.92
C TYR A 284 1.76 7.51 19.49
N PHE A 285 2.02 8.30 20.53
CA PHE A 285 3.30 8.35 21.21
C PHE A 285 3.22 8.01 22.70
N PHE A 286 4.23 7.27 23.14
CA PHE A 286 4.55 7.04 24.54
C PHE A 286 6.06 7.16 24.78
N GLU A 287 6.50 8.20 25.51
CA GLU A 287 7.91 8.46 25.86
C GLU A 287 8.87 8.39 24.65
N SER A 288 8.51 9.03 23.54
CA SER A 288 9.14 8.87 22.23
C SER A 288 9.50 10.23 21.58
N PRO A 289 10.49 10.95 22.15
CA PRO A 289 10.90 12.26 21.64
C PRO A 289 11.85 12.15 20.43
N ASP A 290 12.15 13.29 19.82
CA ASP A 290 13.18 13.50 18.80
C ASP A 290 12.97 12.72 17.48
N ASN A 291 11.74 12.37 17.13
CA ASN A 291 11.40 11.88 15.79
C ASN A 291 11.05 13.05 14.86
N LYS A 292 11.23 12.86 13.55
CA LYS A 292 10.98 13.87 12.51
C LYS A 292 9.94 13.39 11.51
N PHE A 293 8.89 14.17 11.30
CA PHE A 293 7.76 13.90 10.41
C PHE A 293 7.66 14.99 9.35
N TRP A 294 7.69 14.65 8.06
CA TRP A 294 7.45 15.61 6.98
C TRP A 294 6.87 14.93 5.74
N HIS A 295 6.09 15.66 4.94
CA HIS A 295 5.48 15.17 3.70
C HIS A 295 4.56 13.95 3.88
N ASN A 296 4.12 13.64 5.10
CA ASN A 296 3.13 12.61 5.33
C ASN A 296 1.71 13.16 5.10
N ASN A 297 0.77 12.29 4.74
CA ASN A 297 -0.65 12.62 4.69
C ASN A 297 -1.37 11.94 5.86
N PHE A 298 -1.98 12.73 6.72
CA PHE A 298 -2.85 12.25 7.80
C PHE A 298 -4.30 12.58 7.42
N ILE A 299 -5.03 11.56 6.95
CA ILE A 299 -6.34 11.72 6.29
C ILE A 299 -7.42 10.98 7.07
N GLU A 300 -8.47 11.69 7.48
CA GLU A 300 -9.69 11.12 8.05
C GLU A 300 -9.45 10.16 9.25
N ASN A 301 -8.33 10.35 9.96
CA ASN A 301 -8.11 9.67 11.23
C ASN A 301 -9.03 10.25 12.30
N THR A 302 -9.54 9.41 13.21
CA THR A 302 -10.41 9.88 14.30
C THR A 302 -9.69 10.89 15.20
N GLN A 303 -8.40 10.64 15.46
CA GLN A 303 -7.48 11.60 16.05
C GLN A 303 -6.16 11.56 15.26
N GLN A 304 -5.73 12.69 14.71
CA GLN A 304 -4.52 12.75 13.87
C GLN A 304 -3.27 12.34 14.65
N VAL A 305 -3.09 12.93 15.84
CA VAL A 305 -1.96 12.65 16.74
C VAL A 305 -2.44 12.59 18.17
N ASP A 306 -2.00 11.57 18.92
CA ASP A 306 -2.18 11.44 20.35
C ASP A 306 -0.85 11.24 21.06
N ILE A 307 -0.66 11.96 22.18
CA ILE A 307 0.58 11.99 22.94
C ILE A 307 0.24 11.74 24.40
N ASP A 308 0.60 10.56 24.90
CA ASP A 308 0.29 10.15 26.28
C ASP A 308 1.38 10.63 27.26
N LEU A 309 2.66 10.51 26.87
CA LEU A 309 3.81 10.92 27.69
C LEU A 309 4.90 11.59 26.87
N ASP A 310 5.60 12.52 27.51
CA ASP A 310 6.69 13.40 27.01
C ASP A 310 7.34 12.94 25.69
N SER A 311 6.85 13.50 24.58
CA SER A 311 7.26 13.17 23.21
C SER A 311 7.30 14.44 22.35
N ALA A 312 8.30 15.28 22.57
CA ALA A 312 8.57 16.43 21.71
C ALA A 312 9.20 15.97 20.39
N ASN A 313 8.54 16.25 19.27
CA ASN A 313 8.94 15.83 17.93
C ASN A 313 8.93 17.00 16.94
N VAL A 314 9.59 16.81 15.80
CA VAL A 314 9.63 17.79 14.70
C VAL A 314 8.65 17.37 13.61
N TRP A 315 7.81 18.29 13.13
CA TRP A 315 6.71 18.00 12.22
C TRP A 315 6.81 18.72 10.86
N ASP A 316 7.99 19.23 10.52
CA ASP A 316 8.26 19.79 9.21
C ASP A 316 9.72 19.64 8.77
N ASP A 317 9.98 19.90 7.49
CA ASP A 317 11.32 19.98 6.91
C ASP A 317 11.74 21.43 6.61
N GLY A 318 11.07 22.40 7.23
CA GLY A 318 11.31 23.82 7.04
C GLY A 318 10.83 24.36 5.68
N TYR A 319 10.77 25.69 5.56
CA TYR A 319 10.42 26.36 4.30
C TYR A 319 11.62 26.38 3.32
N PRO A 320 11.42 26.16 2.00
CA PRO A 320 10.15 25.91 1.31
C PRO A 320 9.81 24.41 1.15
N SER A 321 10.47 23.51 1.88
CA SER A 321 10.18 22.07 1.79
C SER A 321 8.77 21.77 2.29
N GLY A 322 8.34 22.43 3.36
CA GLY A 322 7.03 22.25 3.96
C GLY A 322 7.00 21.16 5.03
N GLY A 323 5.81 20.88 5.54
CA GLY A 323 5.51 19.94 6.59
C GLY A 323 4.64 18.79 6.10
N ASN A 324 3.61 18.45 6.86
CA ASN A 324 2.70 17.36 6.56
C ASN A 324 1.37 17.89 6.04
N TYR A 325 0.62 17.03 5.34
CA TYR A 325 -0.77 17.28 5.00
C TYR A 325 -1.68 16.73 6.11
N TRP A 326 -2.67 17.52 6.50
CA TRP A 326 -3.66 17.16 7.50
C TRP A 326 -5.05 17.42 6.95
N SER A 327 -5.91 16.40 6.91
CA SER A 327 -7.28 16.54 6.35
C SER A 327 -8.17 17.52 7.10
N ASP A 328 -7.84 17.82 8.36
CA ASP A 328 -8.53 18.78 9.23
C ASP A 328 -7.85 20.16 9.29
N TYR A 329 -6.77 20.36 8.53
CA TYR A 329 -6.15 21.68 8.41
C TYR A 329 -7.04 22.64 7.63
N SER A 330 -7.29 23.80 8.23
CA SER A 330 -8.17 24.85 7.69
C SER A 330 -7.50 26.23 7.64
N GLY A 331 -6.17 26.26 7.71
CA GLY A 331 -5.40 27.49 7.60
C GLY A 331 -5.43 28.07 6.19
N SER A 332 -4.96 29.32 6.08
CA SER A 332 -4.87 30.03 4.79
C SER A 332 -3.50 29.88 4.16
N ASP A 333 -3.48 29.84 2.83
CA ASP A 333 -2.30 30.02 1.99
C ASP A 333 -2.53 31.30 1.16
N ALA A 334 -2.01 32.43 1.67
CA ALA A 334 -2.25 33.75 1.08
C ALA A 334 -1.26 34.08 -0.04
N ASN A 335 -0.09 33.45 -0.05
CA ASN A 335 0.92 33.65 -1.09
C ASN A 335 0.75 32.67 -2.27
N GLY A 336 -0.07 31.62 -2.11
CA GLY A 336 -0.43 30.64 -3.12
C GLY A 336 0.68 29.65 -3.44
N ASP A 337 1.61 29.40 -2.52
CA ASP A 337 2.76 28.52 -2.76
C ASP A 337 2.49 27.04 -2.42
N GLY A 338 1.28 26.72 -1.95
CA GLY A 338 0.87 25.36 -1.57
C GLY A 338 1.23 24.98 -0.14
N ILE A 339 1.82 25.89 0.63
CA ILE A 339 2.14 25.75 2.06
C ILE A 339 1.26 26.70 2.86
N GLY A 340 0.65 26.19 3.92
CA GLY A 340 -0.19 26.98 4.81
C GLY A 340 0.62 28.02 5.61
N ASP A 341 0.14 29.27 5.63
CA ASP A 341 0.75 30.38 6.39
C ASP A 341 0.50 30.26 7.91
N THR A 342 -0.45 29.40 8.32
CA THR A 342 -0.80 29.19 9.72
C THR A 342 -0.25 27.84 10.19
N PRO A 343 0.57 27.79 11.24
CA PRO A 343 1.05 26.52 11.79
C PRO A 343 -0.10 25.60 12.24
N TYR A 344 0.06 24.29 12.04
CA TYR A 344 -0.81 23.27 12.61
C TYR A 344 -0.26 22.86 13.98
N ILE A 345 -0.96 23.25 15.04
CA ILE A 345 -0.54 23.05 16.42
C ILE A 345 -1.13 21.74 16.94
N ILE A 346 -0.27 20.78 17.27
CA ILE A 346 -0.66 19.51 17.90
C ILE A 346 -0.73 19.72 19.42
N ASP A 347 0.36 20.23 20.01
CA ASP A 347 0.41 20.66 21.40
C ASP A 347 1.49 21.76 21.61
N ALA A 348 1.83 22.06 22.86
CA ALA A 348 2.80 23.11 23.20
C ALA A 348 4.25 22.83 22.72
N ASN A 349 4.62 21.57 22.49
CA ASN A 349 5.95 21.14 22.08
C ASN A 349 5.98 20.54 20.66
N ASN A 350 4.82 20.33 20.05
CA ASN A 350 4.64 19.69 18.76
C ASN A 350 3.84 20.62 17.84
N THR A 351 4.49 21.15 16.82
CA THR A 351 3.87 22.05 15.84
C THR A 351 4.48 21.80 14.47
N ASP A 352 3.62 21.64 13.48
CA ASP A 352 3.99 21.69 12.07
C ASP A 352 3.89 23.16 11.62
N ASN A 353 5.04 23.78 11.33
CA ASN A 353 5.09 25.20 11.00
C ASN A 353 4.69 25.48 9.55
N TYR A 354 4.68 24.47 8.69
CA TYR A 354 4.50 24.63 7.26
C TYR A 354 3.54 23.57 6.70
N PRO A 355 2.28 23.47 7.19
CA PRO A 355 1.36 22.43 6.75
C PRO A 355 1.13 22.48 5.24
N LEU A 356 1.06 21.34 4.57
CA LEU A 356 0.79 21.29 3.13
C LEU A 356 -0.70 21.51 2.86
N MET A 357 -1.03 22.29 1.82
CA MET A 357 -2.42 22.56 1.43
C MET A 357 -3.07 21.39 0.68
N THR A 358 -2.27 20.47 0.15
CA THR A 358 -2.73 19.30 -0.62
C THR A 358 -1.95 18.05 -0.23
N ALA A 359 -2.63 16.90 -0.17
CA ALA A 359 -2.00 15.61 0.05
C ALA A 359 -1.01 15.27 -1.07
N LEU A 360 0.14 14.68 -0.72
CA LEU A 360 1.18 14.27 -1.67
C LEU A 360 0.99 12.80 -2.09
N GLY A 361 1.12 12.48 -3.38
CA GLY A 361 1.21 11.09 -3.86
C GLY A 361 -0.06 10.23 -3.73
N VAL A 362 -1.11 10.72 -3.08
CA VAL A 362 -2.46 10.14 -3.12
C VAL A 362 -3.21 10.75 -4.30
N PRO A 363 -3.94 9.97 -5.10
CA PRO A 363 -4.85 10.52 -6.10
C PRO A 363 -5.89 11.43 -5.44
N VAL A 364 -5.70 12.75 -5.54
CA VAL A 364 -6.62 13.75 -5.01
C VAL A 364 -7.62 14.13 -6.09
N GLU A 365 -8.91 14.06 -5.75
CA GLU A 365 -9.96 14.68 -6.57
C GLU A 365 -10.03 16.19 -6.29
N LYS A 366 -9.96 17.01 -7.33
CA LYS A 366 -10.12 18.47 -7.24
C LYS A 366 -11.13 18.95 -8.27
N SER A 367 -12.03 19.83 -7.84
CA SER A 367 -13.05 20.45 -8.69
C SER A 367 -12.71 21.91 -8.96
N PHE A 368 -12.85 22.34 -10.21
CA PHE A 368 -12.62 23.71 -10.66
C PHE A 368 -13.88 24.24 -11.35
N ASN A 369 -14.34 25.41 -10.93
CA ASN A 369 -15.50 26.06 -11.54
C ASN A 369 -15.03 27.01 -12.65
N VAL A 370 -15.54 26.81 -13.86
CA VAL A 370 -15.35 27.67 -15.03
C VAL A 370 -16.69 28.31 -15.37
N THR A 371 -16.80 29.62 -15.17
CA THR A 371 -18.02 30.38 -15.51
C THR A 371 -17.91 30.96 -16.93
N VAL A 372 -18.86 30.61 -17.80
CA VAL A 372 -19.02 31.24 -19.12
C VAL A 372 -20.42 31.81 -19.25
N GLY A 373 -20.51 33.14 -19.38
CA GLY A 373 -21.80 33.85 -19.34
C GLY A 373 -22.45 33.74 -17.97
N GLU A 374 -23.64 33.13 -17.88
CA GLU A 374 -24.39 32.88 -16.64
C GLU A 374 -24.34 31.40 -16.22
N THR A 375 -23.52 30.57 -16.86
CA THR A 375 -23.45 29.12 -16.62
C THR A 375 -22.09 28.74 -16.04
N ASP A 376 -22.12 27.96 -14.96
CA ASP A 376 -20.94 27.37 -14.33
C ASP A 376 -20.74 25.94 -14.80
N TYR A 377 -19.53 25.63 -15.25
CA TYR A 377 -19.09 24.30 -15.65
C TYR A 377 -18.07 23.80 -14.63
N VAL A 378 -18.26 22.58 -14.14
CA VAL A 378 -17.33 21.95 -13.18
C VAL A 378 -16.41 21.02 -13.94
N ILE A 379 -15.10 21.26 -13.85
CA ILE A 379 -14.06 20.36 -14.33
C ILE A 379 -13.50 19.65 -13.11
N THR A 380 -13.42 18.32 -13.15
CA THR A 380 -12.82 17.54 -12.06
C THR A 380 -11.52 16.89 -12.51
N THR A 381 -10.55 16.84 -11.60
CA THR A 381 -9.28 16.15 -11.83
C THR A 381 -9.05 15.12 -10.73
N VAL A 382 -8.52 13.94 -11.05
CA VAL A 382 -8.01 12.95 -10.08
C VAL A 382 -6.53 12.72 -10.38
N SER A 383 -5.64 13.12 -9.48
CA SER A 383 -4.21 13.16 -9.76
C SER A 383 -3.38 12.82 -8.53
N ASN A 384 -2.29 12.06 -8.70
CA ASN A 384 -1.31 11.85 -7.64
C ASN A 384 -0.26 12.99 -7.57
N SER A 385 -0.44 14.04 -8.39
CA SER A 385 0.26 15.31 -8.33
C SER A 385 -0.65 16.42 -7.76
N THR A 386 -0.06 17.45 -7.14
CA THR A 386 -0.78 18.68 -6.81
C THR A 386 -1.23 19.36 -8.10
N VAL A 387 -2.54 19.56 -8.27
CA VAL A 387 -3.13 20.24 -9.43
C VAL A 387 -3.47 21.69 -9.08
N SER A 388 -2.95 22.66 -9.82
CA SER A 388 -3.19 24.10 -9.63
C SER A 388 -3.41 24.84 -10.94
N ASP A 389 -3.75 26.13 -10.84
CA ASP A 389 -3.76 27.07 -11.97
C ASP A 389 -4.59 26.64 -13.18
N LEU A 390 -5.75 26.01 -12.94
CA LEU A 390 -6.65 25.64 -14.03
C LEU A 390 -7.23 26.90 -14.69
N ILE A 391 -6.96 27.07 -15.98
CA ILE A 391 -7.39 28.22 -16.78
C ILE A 391 -8.08 27.73 -18.05
N PHE A 392 -9.31 28.17 -18.27
CA PHE A 392 -10.03 27.98 -19.54
C PHE A 392 -9.94 29.25 -20.41
N ASN A 393 -9.48 29.10 -21.65
CA ASN A 393 -9.43 30.16 -22.65
C ASN A 393 -10.34 29.83 -23.84
N GLN A 394 -11.50 30.49 -23.87
CA GLN A 394 -12.51 30.29 -24.90
C GLN A 394 -12.03 30.68 -26.32
N THR A 395 -11.15 31.69 -26.45
CA THR A 395 -10.66 32.14 -27.77
C THR A 395 -9.66 31.13 -28.36
N LEU A 396 -8.78 30.60 -27.52
CA LEU A 396 -7.80 29.58 -27.92
C LEU A 396 -8.39 28.16 -27.93
N LYS A 397 -9.61 27.98 -27.41
CA LYS A 397 -10.25 26.67 -27.20
C LYS A 397 -9.41 25.74 -26.33
N GLN A 398 -8.80 26.31 -25.31
CA GLN A 398 -7.76 25.70 -24.50
C GLN A 398 -8.20 25.59 -23.04
N LEU A 399 -7.87 24.48 -22.41
CA LEU A 399 -7.84 24.29 -20.96
C LEU A 399 -6.40 24.00 -20.57
N SER A 400 -5.87 24.73 -19.59
CA SER A 400 -4.50 24.59 -19.10
C SER A 400 -4.53 24.32 -17.60
N LEU A 401 -3.65 23.47 -17.07
CA LEU A 401 -3.47 23.27 -15.63
C LEU A 401 -2.01 22.90 -15.31
N ASN A 402 -1.57 23.24 -14.10
CA ASN A 402 -0.27 22.85 -13.57
C ASN A 402 -0.39 21.55 -12.76
N VAL A 403 0.59 20.66 -12.91
CA VAL A 403 0.75 19.46 -12.09
C VAL A 403 2.14 19.42 -11.48
N THR A 404 2.24 19.26 -10.16
CA THR A 404 3.52 19.19 -9.45
C THR A 404 3.59 17.95 -8.55
N GLY A 405 4.68 17.20 -8.65
CA GLY A 405 4.92 16.03 -7.82
C GLY A 405 6.43 15.75 -7.59
N PRO A 406 6.76 14.77 -6.73
CA PRO A 406 8.12 14.48 -6.33
C PRO A 406 8.97 13.89 -7.47
N SER A 407 10.07 14.58 -7.81
CA SER A 407 11.01 14.19 -8.88
C SER A 407 11.44 12.72 -8.80
N GLY A 408 11.47 12.03 -9.94
CA GLY A 408 11.97 10.65 -10.04
C GLY A 408 10.93 9.55 -9.82
N THR A 409 9.66 9.91 -9.66
CA THR A 409 8.52 8.97 -9.62
C THR A 409 7.60 9.16 -10.84
N THR A 410 6.50 8.43 -10.94
CA THR A 410 5.52 8.57 -12.05
C THR A 410 4.29 9.33 -11.58
N GLY A 411 3.93 10.38 -12.31
CA GLY A 411 2.70 11.14 -12.13
C GLY A 411 1.60 10.70 -13.09
N PHE A 412 0.36 10.90 -12.66
CA PHE A 412 -0.80 10.84 -13.53
C PHE A 412 -1.81 11.91 -13.15
N CYS A 413 -2.56 12.38 -14.15
CA CYS A 413 -3.68 13.28 -13.97
C CYS A 413 -4.85 12.83 -14.86
N ASN A 414 -5.96 12.47 -14.23
CA ASN A 414 -7.23 12.22 -14.91
C ASN A 414 -8.04 13.51 -14.92
N ILE A 415 -8.53 13.94 -16.07
CA ILE A 415 -9.25 15.21 -16.25
C ILE A 415 -10.62 14.90 -16.84
N THR A 416 -11.69 15.34 -16.20
CA THR A 416 -13.08 15.19 -16.66
C THR A 416 -13.63 16.56 -17.06
N VAL A 417 -13.93 16.73 -18.35
CA VAL A 417 -14.39 17.99 -18.94
C VAL A 417 -15.83 17.84 -19.44
N PRO A 418 -16.76 18.74 -19.05
CA PRO A 418 -18.11 18.73 -19.60
C PRO A 418 -18.11 18.98 -21.11
N ALA A 419 -18.82 18.15 -21.88
CA ALA A 419 -18.90 18.29 -23.35
C ALA A 419 -19.61 19.58 -23.79
N GLU A 420 -20.43 20.16 -22.91
CA GLU A 420 -21.06 21.47 -23.16
C GLU A 420 -20.05 22.63 -23.09
N LEU A 421 -18.93 22.46 -22.38
CA LEU A 421 -17.86 23.45 -22.27
C LEU A 421 -16.85 23.34 -23.43
N MET A 422 -16.36 22.12 -23.69
CA MET A 422 -15.39 21.81 -24.75
C MET A 422 -15.76 20.48 -25.42
N SER A 423 -15.71 20.40 -26.74
CA SER A 423 -16.07 19.19 -27.50
C SER A 423 -15.39 19.09 -28.86
N GLY A 424 -15.71 18.01 -29.58
CA GLY A 424 -15.10 17.65 -30.86
C GLY A 424 -13.81 16.88 -30.66
N ASP A 425 -12.84 17.05 -31.57
CA ASP A 425 -11.52 16.43 -31.45
C ASP A 425 -10.63 17.20 -30.46
N PHE A 426 -9.80 16.46 -29.71
CA PHE A 426 -8.84 17.02 -28.76
C PHE A 426 -7.38 16.77 -29.16
N THR A 427 -6.50 17.68 -28.74
CA THR A 427 -5.03 17.50 -28.79
C THR A 427 -4.43 17.96 -27.48
N LEU A 428 -3.55 17.12 -26.90
CA LEU A 428 -2.94 17.36 -25.59
C LEU A 428 -1.46 17.66 -25.70
N TYR A 429 -0.96 18.51 -24.81
CA TYR A 429 0.46 18.85 -24.68
C TYR A 429 0.90 18.76 -23.22
N LEU A 430 2.15 18.36 -23.01
CA LEU A 430 2.87 18.43 -21.72
C LEU A 430 4.13 19.27 -21.95
N ASP A 431 4.27 20.41 -21.27
CA ASP A 431 5.40 21.36 -21.44
C ASP A 431 5.69 21.69 -22.92
N ASP A 432 4.67 22.12 -23.66
CA ASP A 432 4.72 22.42 -25.10
C ASP A 432 5.02 21.21 -26.03
N ALA A 433 5.22 20.00 -25.50
CA ALA A 433 5.40 18.78 -26.27
C ALA A 433 4.06 18.08 -26.51
N ALA A 434 3.72 17.82 -27.78
CA ALA A 434 2.48 17.12 -28.15
C ALA A 434 2.48 15.68 -27.63
N LEU A 435 1.38 15.27 -26.99
CA LEU A 435 1.17 13.92 -26.49
C LEU A 435 0.49 13.03 -27.53
N VAL A 436 0.78 11.73 -27.48
CA VAL A 436 0.22 10.71 -28.38
C VAL A 436 -0.83 9.87 -27.68
N GLU A 437 -2.05 9.84 -28.24
CA GLU A 437 -3.15 9.03 -27.71
C GLU A 437 -2.81 7.53 -27.78
N GLY A 438 -3.12 6.80 -26.71
CA GLY A 438 -2.79 5.38 -26.54
C GLY A 438 -1.35 5.11 -26.09
N VAL A 439 -0.51 6.14 -26.00
CA VAL A 439 0.87 6.05 -25.48
C VAL A 439 1.03 6.90 -24.23
N ASP A 440 0.82 8.21 -24.35
CA ASP A 440 1.05 9.18 -23.27
C ASP A 440 -0.25 9.51 -22.51
N TYR A 441 -1.39 9.41 -23.20
CA TYR A 441 -2.70 9.59 -22.62
C TYR A 441 -3.76 8.70 -23.26
N THR A 442 -4.92 8.58 -22.60
CA THR A 442 -6.14 8.00 -23.18
C THR A 442 -7.28 9.01 -23.14
N GLU A 443 -8.16 8.96 -24.13
CA GLU A 443 -9.40 9.72 -24.19
C GLU A 443 -10.60 8.78 -24.19
N SER A 444 -11.66 9.14 -23.47
CA SER A 444 -12.96 8.47 -23.57
C SER A 444 -14.11 9.46 -23.38
N PHE A 445 -15.29 9.12 -23.91
CA PHE A 445 -16.49 9.95 -23.81
C PHE A 445 -17.65 9.13 -23.27
N ASN A 446 -18.30 9.61 -22.20
CA ASN A 446 -19.38 8.88 -21.52
C ASN A 446 -20.79 9.34 -21.93
N GLY A 447 -20.90 10.26 -22.90
CA GLY A 447 -22.16 10.85 -23.35
C GLY A 447 -22.41 12.28 -22.85
N THR A 448 -21.78 12.68 -21.74
CA THR A 448 -21.88 14.06 -21.21
C THR A 448 -20.54 14.70 -20.90
N HIS A 449 -19.49 13.90 -20.67
CA HIS A 449 -18.15 14.37 -20.35
C HIS A 449 -17.10 13.61 -21.16
N TYR A 450 -16.05 14.34 -21.51
CA TYR A 450 -14.78 13.79 -21.98
C TYR A 450 -13.89 13.50 -20.78
N LEU A 451 -13.21 12.35 -20.79
CA LEU A 451 -12.29 11.91 -19.75
C LEU A 451 -10.93 11.68 -20.39
N PHE A 452 -9.93 12.38 -19.88
CA PHE A 452 -8.53 12.24 -20.27
C PHE A 452 -7.75 11.62 -19.13
N SER A 453 -6.87 10.67 -19.42
CA SER A 453 -5.96 10.08 -18.43
C SER A 453 -4.54 10.24 -18.94
N VAL A 454 -3.77 11.13 -18.31
CA VAL A 454 -2.42 11.52 -18.74
C VAL A 454 -1.40 10.98 -17.76
N THR A 455 -0.32 10.37 -18.24
CA THR A 455 0.80 9.90 -17.40
C THR A 455 2.11 10.61 -17.77
N TYR A 456 2.95 10.92 -16.78
CA TYR A 456 4.19 11.67 -16.96
C TYR A 456 5.22 11.29 -15.89
N ALA A 457 6.49 11.67 -16.08
CA ALA A 457 7.47 11.61 -15.00
C ALA A 457 7.15 12.72 -13.99
N HIS A 458 7.10 12.45 -12.69
CA HIS A 458 6.83 13.49 -11.70
C HIS A 458 7.93 14.56 -11.74
N SER A 459 7.51 15.80 -11.91
CA SER A 459 8.21 17.05 -11.61
C SER A 459 7.14 18.15 -11.63
N THR A 460 7.46 19.39 -12.01
CA THR A 460 6.45 20.42 -12.29
C THR A 460 6.24 20.50 -13.80
N HIS A 461 4.99 20.29 -14.24
CA HIS A 461 4.59 20.32 -15.64
C HIS A 461 3.32 21.14 -15.87
N VAL A 462 3.14 21.59 -17.11
CA VAL A 462 1.88 22.17 -17.59
C VAL A 462 1.21 21.18 -18.54
N ILE A 463 -0.08 20.89 -18.31
CA ILE A 463 -0.91 20.10 -19.21
C ILE A 463 -1.88 21.03 -19.93
N ASP A 464 -1.82 21.03 -21.26
CA ASP A 464 -2.72 21.79 -22.12
C ASP A 464 -3.63 20.87 -22.95
N LEU A 465 -4.93 21.14 -22.92
CA LEU A 465 -5.97 20.48 -23.72
C LEU A 465 -6.51 21.50 -24.71
N PHE A 466 -6.38 21.24 -26.01
CA PHE A 466 -7.04 22.00 -27.06
C PHE A 466 -8.19 21.21 -27.64
N SER A 467 -9.31 21.89 -27.92
CA SER A 467 -10.49 21.30 -28.54
C SER A 467 -10.83 21.99 -29.86
N THR A 468 -11.52 21.26 -30.74
CA THR A 468 -12.04 21.85 -31.99
C THR A 468 -13.27 22.72 -31.77
N GLU A 469 -14.07 22.47 -30.73
CA GLU A 469 -15.27 23.22 -30.39
C GLU A 469 -15.30 23.58 -28.89
N VAL A 470 -15.83 24.77 -28.58
CA VAL A 470 -16.10 25.20 -27.20
C VAL A 470 -17.48 25.83 -27.13
N VAL A 471 -18.01 25.96 -25.92
CA VAL A 471 -19.25 26.70 -25.65
C VAL A 471 -19.29 28.01 -26.46
N PRO A 472 -20.34 28.27 -27.25
CA PRO A 472 -20.42 29.47 -28.07
C PRO A 472 -20.45 30.75 -27.23
N ASP A 473 -19.76 31.79 -27.68
CA ASP A 473 -19.94 33.14 -27.15
C ASP A 473 -21.30 33.67 -27.62
N PHE A 474 -22.35 33.46 -26.81
CA PHE A 474 -23.61 34.13 -27.06
C PHE A 474 -23.48 35.59 -26.65
N ALA A 475 -23.00 36.41 -27.57
CA ALA A 475 -23.12 37.86 -27.44
C ALA A 475 -24.61 38.19 -27.21
N SER A 476 -24.91 38.69 -26.01
CA SER A 476 -26.27 39.00 -25.53
C SER A 476 -27.08 39.93 -26.46
N TRP A 477 -26.44 40.54 -27.46
CA TRP A 477 -27.05 41.38 -28.47
C TRP A 477 -27.82 40.62 -29.57
N LEU A 478 -27.64 39.30 -29.71
CA LEU A 478 -28.42 38.49 -30.67
C LEU A 478 -29.90 38.33 -30.26
N PHE A 479 -30.25 38.58 -29.00
CA PHE A 479 -31.65 38.62 -28.55
C PHE A 479 -32.36 39.93 -28.90
N ILE A 480 -31.62 41.02 -29.14
CA ILE A 480 -32.20 42.34 -29.43
C ILE A 480 -32.95 42.35 -30.78
N PRO A 481 -32.43 41.81 -31.90
CA PRO A 481 -33.18 41.70 -33.15
C PRO A 481 -34.43 40.81 -33.04
N PHE A 482 -34.38 39.75 -32.23
CA PHE A 482 -35.52 38.83 -32.05
C PHE A 482 -36.65 39.50 -31.25
N LEU A 483 -36.32 40.26 -30.20
CA LEU A 483 -37.28 41.08 -29.46
C LEU A 483 -37.85 42.24 -30.30
N ILE A 484 -37.04 42.90 -31.12
CA ILE A 484 -37.50 43.98 -32.03
C ILE A 484 -38.41 43.41 -33.13
N SER A 485 -38.09 42.25 -33.72
CA SER A 485 -38.95 41.63 -34.73
C SER A 485 -40.27 41.11 -34.15
N ALA A 486 -40.27 40.51 -32.96
CA ALA A 486 -41.49 40.07 -32.29
C ALA A 486 -42.41 41.26 -31.89
N THR A 487 -41.84 42.36 -31.40
CA THR A 487 -42.60 43.56 -31.05
C THR A 487 -43.14 44.30 -32.27
N THR A 488 -42.37 44.39 -33.36
CA THR A 488 -42.84 44.98 -34.62
C THR A 488 -43.92 44.14 -35.31
N LEU A 489 -43.83 42.81 -35.28
CA LEU A 489 -44.87 41.91 -35.79
C LEU A 489 -46.16 42.00 -34.95
N GLY A 490 -46.02 42.06 -33.61
CA GLY A 490 -47.14 42.29 -32.70
C GLY A 490 -47.84 43.65 -32.94
N LEU A 491 -47.07 44.72 -33.19
CA LEU A 491 -47.61 46.04 -33.54
C LEU A 491 -48.29 46.07 -34.91
N ALA A 492 -47.75 45.36 -35.91
CA ALA A 492 -48.34 45.25 -37.24
C ALA A 492 -49.67 44.47 -37.20
N LEU A 493 -49.73 43.37 -36.45
CA LEU A 493 -50.95 42.60 -36.21
C LEU A 493 -52.01 43.43 -35.47
N ARG A 494 -51.61 44.20 -34.45
CA ARG A 494 -52.51 45.11 -33.72
C ARG A 494 -53.05 46.24 -34.60
N ARG A 495 -52.25 46.75 -35.55
CA ARG A 495 -52.71 47.74 -36.55
C ARG A 495 -53.69 47.14 -37.56
N ARG A 496 -53.47 45.92 -38.05
CA ARG A 496 -54.43 45.21 -38.93
C ARG A 496 -55.77 44.95 -38.25
N LEU A 497 -55.77 44.58 -36.96
CA LEU A 497 -57.01 44.35 -36.20
C LEU A 497 -57.80 45.64 -35.92
N LYS A 498 -57.15 46.81 -35.85
CA LYS A 498 -57.85 48.11 -35.72
C LYS A 498 -58.45 48.63 -37.03
N GLN A 499 -57.93 48.21 -38.19
CA GLN A 499 -58.45 48.62 -39.51
C GLN A 499 -59.64 47.78 -39.99
N GLN A 500 -59.99 46.68 -39.31
CA GLN A 500 -61.12 45.82 -39.64
C GLN A 500 -62.38 46.06 -38.78
N LYS A 501 -62.53 47.22 -38.13
CA LYS A 501 -63.82 47.65 -37.57
C LYS A 501 -64.57 48.50 -38.60
N PRO A 502 -65.64 48.00 -39.24
CA PRO A 502 -66.53 48.86 -40.03
C PRO A 502 -67.34 49.78 -39.11
N ALA A 503 -67.70 50.94 -39.66
CA ALA A 503 -68.52 51.98 -39.05
C ALA A 503 -69.93 51.52 -38.68
#